data_AF-M3YKE4-F1
#
_entry.id   AF-M3YKE4-F1
#
_cell.length_a   1.000
_cell.length_b   1.000
_cell.length_c   1.000
_cell.angle_alpha   90.00
_cell.angle_beta   90.00
_cell.angle_gamma   90.00
#
_symmetry.space_group_name_H-M   'P 1'
#
loop_
_entity.id
_entity.type
_entity.pdbx_description
1 polymer ?
#
loop_
_entity_poly.entity_id
_entity_poly.type
_entity_poly.pdbx_seq_one_letter_code
_entity_poly.pdbx_strand_id
1 'polypeptide(L)' 'MEQHQEELAAIEALRAGAVYTLALKNHVAMFIQTFCYFAGWCDKIQGLWHHHPLELPLMLLS' A
#
# COMPACT_ATOMS: atom_id res chain seq x y z
N MET A 1 9.20 -7.28 7.78
CA MET A 1 9.02 -8.40 6.82
C MET A 1 10.35 -8.84 6.21
N GLU A 2 11.18 -7.92 5.71
CA GLU A 2 12.54 -8.24 5.21
C GLU A 2 13.38 -9.11 6.18
N GLN A 3 13.36 -8.78 7.47
CA GLN A 3 14.11 -9.52 8.50
C GLN A 3 13.70 -11.01 8.63
N HIS A 4 12.47 -11.36 8.25
CA HIS A 4 11.91 -12.71 8.39
C HIS A 4 11.62 -13.35 7.02
N GLN A 5 12.24 -12.86 5.95
CA GLN A 5 11.88 -13.27 4.58
C GLN A 5 12.14 -14.75 4.28
N GLU A 6 13.18 -15.34 4.88
CA GLU A 6 13.50 -16.77 4.71
C GLU A 6 12.49 -17.67 5.41
N GLU A 7 12.11 -17.33 6.64
CA GLU A 7 11.05 -18.02 7.40
C GLU A 7 9.71 -17.94 6.67
N LEU A 8 9.34 -16.75 6.18
CA LEU A 8 8.12 -16.54 5.41
C LEU A 8 8.12 -17.34 4.10
N ALA A 9 9.25 -17.42 3.40
CA ALA A 9 9.37 -18.23 2.19
C ALA A 9 9.29 -19.74 2.48
N ALA A 10 9.84 -20.20 3.61
CA ALA A 10 9.72 -21.59 4.05
C ALA A 10 8.27 -21.95 4.41
N ILE A 11 7.56 -21.08 5.13
CA ILE A 11 6.14 -21.25 5.44
C ILE A 11 5.32 -21.30 4.15
N GLU A 12 5.57 -20.40 3.20
CA GLU A 12 4.84 -20.36 1.93
C GLU A 12 5.12 -21.59 1.06
N ALA A 13 6.37 -22.07 1.05
CA ALA A 13 6.73 -23.31 0.37
C ALA A 13 6.00 -24.52 0.98
N LEU A 14 5.91 -24.60 2.31
CA LEU A 14 5.18 -25.66 3.01
C LEU A 14 3.67 -25.57 2.81
N ARG A 15 3.11 -24.36 2.83
CA ARG A 15 1.65 -24.13 2.81
C ARG A 15 1.06 -24.21 1.41
N ALA A 16 1.72 -23.61 0.43
CA ALA A 16 1.22 -23.47 -0.94
C ALA A 16 1.91 -24.40 -1.94
N GLY A 17 2.90 -25.18 -1.50
CA GLY A 17 3.71 -26.03 -2.39
C GLY A 17 4.62 -25.23 -3.33
N ALA A 18 4.85 -23.95 -3.02
CA ALA A 18 5.72 -23.09 -3.84
C ALA A 18 7.18 -23.53 -3.72
N VAL A 19 7.93 -23.49 -4.82
CA VAL A 19 9.38 -23.73 -4.78
C VAL A 19 10.03 -22.64 -3.91
N TYR A 20 10.79 -23.02 -2.87
CA TYR A 20 11.35 -22.08 -1.89
C TYR A 20 12.04 -20.86 -2.52
N THR A 21 12.85 -21.08 -3.55
CA THR A 21 13.56 -20.00 -4.26
C THR A 21 12.61 -19.05 -5.01
N LEU A 22 11.48 -19.57 -5.52
CA LEU A 22 10.41 -18.77 -6.11
C LEU A 22 9.62 -18.02 -5.03
N ALA A 23 9.29 -18.67 -3.91
CA ALA A 23 8.61 -18.04 -2.79
C ALA A 23 9.43 -16.87 -2.21
N LEU A 24 10.75 -17.04 -2.08
CA LEU A 24 11.65 -16.00 -1.59
C LEU A 24 11.77 -14.82 -2.57
N LYS A 25 12.08 -15.10 -3.85
CA LYS A 25 12.36 -14.05 -4.85
C LYS A 25 11.12 -13.36 -5.40
N ASN A 26 10.00 -14.06 -5.46
CA ASN A 26 8.76 -13.52 -6.02
C ASN A 26 7.75 -13.22 -4.92
N HIS A 27 7.27 -14.22 -4.18
CA HIS A 27 6.12 -14.02 -3.29
C HIS A 27 6.46 -13.04 -2.15
N VAL A 28 7.46 -13.38 -1.33
CA VAL A 28 7.83 -12.60 -0.15
C VAL A 28 8.41 -11.24 -0.54
N ALA A 29 9.29 -11.20 -1.55
CA ALA A 29 9.84 -9.95 -2.07
C ALA A 29 8.75 -9.01 -2.62
N MET A 30 7.78 -9.54 -3.37
CA MET A 30 6.68 -8.74 -3.91
C MET A 30 5.77 -8.21 -2.80
N PHE A 31 5.52 -9.01 -1.75
CA PHE A 31 4.76 -8.52 -0.59
C PHE A 31 5.48 -7.37 0.10
N ILE A 32 6.79 -7.48 0.35
CA ILE A 32 7.59 -6.39 0.92
C ILE A 32 7.49 -5.12 0.07
N GLN A 33 7.67 -5.24 -1.25
CA GLN A 33 7.55 -4.10 -2.16
C GLN A 33 6.15 -3.49 -2.16
N THR A 34 5.11 -4.32 -2.06
CA THR A 34 3.72 -3.86 -1.98
C THR A 34 3.50 -2.98 -0.76
N PHE A 35 4.02 -3.39 0.41
CA PHE A 35 3.96 -2.57 1.62
C PHE A 35 4.71 -1.24 1.45
N CYS A 36 5.93 -1.26 0.92
CA CYS A 36 6.70 -0.03 0.70
C CYS A 36 6.03 0.90 -0.31
N TYR A 37 5.43 0.34 -1.37
CA TYR A 37 4.69 1.11 -2.37
C TYR A 37 3.52 1.84 -1.72
N PHE A 38 2.63 1.14 -1.01
CA PHE A 38 1.47 1.76 -0.38
C PHE A 38 1.85 2.71 0.76
N ALA A 39 2.90 2.41 1.53
CA ALA A 39 3.45 3.34 2.51
C ALA A 39 3.91 4.66 1.86
N GLY A 40 4.48 4.59 0.65
CA GLY A 40 4.83 5.76 -0.14
C GLY A 40 3.62 6.59 -0.62
N TRP A 41 2.40 6.07 -0.54
CA TRP A 41 1.18 6.81 -0.90
C TRP A 41 0.47 7.45 0.29
N CYS A 42 0.93 7.24 1.52
CA CYS A 42 0.24 7.71 2.73
C CYS A 42 -0.07 9.22 2.74
N ASP A 43 0.80 10.05 2.17
CA ASP A 43 0.68 11.51 2.08
C ASP A 43 0.21 12.01 0.71
N LYS A 44 0.00 11.10 -0.25
CA LYS A 44 -0.30 11.41 -1.65
C LYS A 44 -1.77 11.27 -2.01
N ILE A 45 -2.62 10.85 -1.07
CA ILE A 45 -4.06 10.79 -1.28
C ILE A 45 -4.65 12.20 -1.16
N GLN A 46 -4.97 12.80 -2.29
CA GLN A 46 -5.56 14.14 -2.38
C GLN A 46 -6.99 14.05 -2.93
N GLY A 47 -7.95 14.65 -2.21
CA GLY A 47 -9.34 14.78 -2.64
C GLY A 47 -9.55 16.01 -3.52
N LEU A 48 -10.50 15.94 -4.45
CA LEU A 48 -10.94 17.10 -5.23
C LEU A 48 -12.15 17.75 -4.53
N TRP A 49 -12.00 18.97 -4.04
CA TRP A 49 -13.14 19.76 -3.56
C TRP A 49 -13.78 20.48 -4.73
N HIS A 50 -14.97 20.05 -5.17
CA HIS A 50 -15.82 20.88 -6.01
C HIS A 50 -16.55 21.90 -5.12
N HIS A 51 -16.09 23.15 -5.12
CA HIS A 51 -16.90 24.25 -4.60
C HIS A 51 -18.10 24.44 -5.52
N HIS A 52 -19.31 24.20 -4.99
CA HIS A 52 -20.54 24.61 -5.65
C HIS A 52 -20.62 26.16 -5.61
N PRO A 53 -20.88 26.85 -6.74
CA PRO A 53 -20.71 28.31 -6.84
C PRO A 53 -21.79 29.17 -6.14
N LEU A 54 -22.51 28.66 -5.13
CA LEU A 54 -23.65 29.38 -4.51
C LEU A 54 -23.39 30.00 -3.11
N GLU A 55 -22.18 29.89 -2.54
CA GLU A 55 -21.90 30.38 -1.18
C GLU A 55 -21.41 31.85 -1.10
N LEU A 56 -21.32 32.57 -2.22
CA LEU A 56 -20.70 33.91 -2.24
C LEU A 56 -21.49 35.11 -1.66
N PRO A 57 -22.81 35.12 -1.35
CA PRO A 57 -23.43 36.35 -0.83
C PRO A 57 -23.40 36.53 0.70
N LEU A 58 -23.14 35.48 1.50
CA LEU A 58 -23.40 35.55 2.95
C LEU A 58 -22.21 36.01 3.81
N MET A 59 -20.98 35.97 3.31
CA MET A 59 -19.79 36.38 4.09
C MET A 59 -19.41 37.86 3.97
N LEU A 60 -20.14 38.66 3.18
CA LEU A 60 -19.89 40.11 3.04
C LEU A 60 -20.84 40.99 3.88
N LEU A 61 -21.68 40.38 4.73
CA LEU A 61 -22.70 41.07 5.54
C LEU A 61 -22.53 40.92 7.07
N SER A 62 -21.38 40.44 7.55
CA SER A 62 -21.00 40.41 8.99
C SER A 62 -19.73 41.19 9.24
#